data_AF-A0AAD6VTT5-F1
#
_entry.id   AF-A0AAD6VTT5-F1
#
_cell.length_a   1.000
_cell.length_b   1.000
_cell.length_c   1.000
_cell.angle_alpha   90.00
_cell.angle_beta   90.00
_cell.angle_gamma   90.00
#
_symmetry.space_group_name_H-M   'P 1'
#
loop_
_entity.id
_entity.type
_entity.pdbx_description
1 polymer ?
#
loop_
_entity_poly.entity_id
_entity_poly.type
_entity_poly.pdbx_seq_one_letter_code
_entity_poly.pdbx_strand_id
1 'polypeptide(L)' 'VTHGSVSSYGMLPKMHVLRPKRATLEAMTAFYTDECIQFLARVTPETAEDLTHEGLLRFY' A
#
# COMPACT_ATOMS: atom_id res chain seq x y z
N VAL A 1 15.70 -7.94 1.75
CA VAL A 1 17.04 -7.98 1.11
C VAL A 1 17.75 -6.64 1.23
N THR A 2 17.27 -5.56 0.60
CA THR A 2 17.96 -4.25 0.57
C THR A 2 18.32 -3.68 1.96
N HIS A 3 17.39 -3.69 2.92
CA HIS A 3 17.69 -3.20 4.28
C HIS A 3 18.88 -3.94 4.93
N GLY A 4 18.93 -5.26 4.79
CA GLY A 4 20.04 -6.08 5.31
C GLY A 4 21.37 -5.76 4.62
N SER A 5 21.37 -5.57 3.30
CA SER A 5 22.57 -5.20 2.55
C SER A 5 23.11 -3.82 2.96
N VAL A 6 22.23 -2.82 3.08
CA VAL A 6 22.60 -1.47 3.53
C VAL A 6 23.15 -1.51 4.97
N SER A 7 22.59 -2.37 5.82
CA SER A 7 23.11 -2.61 7.17
C SER A 7 24.49 -3.27 7.16
N SER A 8 24.68 -4.34 6.37
CA SER A 8 25.95 -5.10 6.35
C SER A 8 27.13 -4.29 5.81
N TYR A 9 26.89 -3.34 4.92
CA TYR A 9 27.91 -2.42 4.43
C TYR A 9 28.17 -1.22 5.37
N GLY A 10 27.56 -1.19 6.57
CA GLY A 10 27.78 -0.14 7.55
C GLY A 10 27.27 1.22 7.11
N MET A 11 26.23 1.26 6.25
CA MET A 11 25.68 2.50 5.72
C MET A 11 24.62 3.12 6.64
N LEU A 12 23.87 2.31 7.41
CA LEU A 12 22.80 2.80 8.28
C LEU A 12 23.24 3.89 9.30
N PRO A 13 24.41 3.77 9.98
CA PRO A 13 24.85 4.81 10.92
C PRO A 13 25.19 6.16 10.26
N LYS A 14 25.30 6.19 8.92
CA LYS A 14 25.62 7.39 8.13
C LYS A 14 24.38 8.06 7.54
N MET A 15 23.18 7.58 7.88
CA MET A 15 21.91 8.03 7.32
C MET A 15 20.96 8.52 8.40
N HIS A 16 20.09 9.46 8.04
CA HIS A 16 18.93 9.78 8.86
C HIS A 16 17.80 8.79 8.51
N VAL A 17 17.65 7.75 9.33
CA VAL A 17 16.67 6.68 9.09
C VAL A 17 15.31 7.07 9.67
N LEU A 18 14.29 7.10 8.82
CA LEU A 18 12.91 7.43 9.20
C LEU A 18 12.03 6.17 9.20
N ARG A 19 11.08 6.11 10.14
CA ARG A 19 9.96 5.15 10.10
C ARG A 19 8.72 5.85 9.55
N PRO A 20 8.24 5.50 8.34
CA PRO A 20 7.07 6.16 7.77
C PRO A 20 5.80 5.80 8.56
N LYS A 21 4.86 6.75 8.61
CA LYS A 21 3.49 6.50 9.08
C LYS A 21 2.68 5.87 7.94
N ARG A 22 1.65 5.09 8.28
CA ARG A 22 0.67 4.64 7.28
C ARG A 22 -0.05 5.86 6.72
N ALA A 23 -0.23 5.90 5.39
CA ALA A 23 -1.03 6.93 4.75
C ALA A 23 -2.51 6.80 5.15
N THR A 24 -3.21 7.93 5.24
CA THR A 24 -4.66 7.96 5.44
C THR A 24 -5.38 7.71 4.12
N LEU A 25 -6.66 7.32 4.16
CA LEU A 25 -7.46 7.15 2.95
C LEU A 25 -7.55 8.47 2.16
N GLU A 26 -7.78 9.59 2.85
CA GLU A 26 -7.80 10.95 2.26
C GLU A 26 -6.50 11.29 1.53
N ALA A 27 -5.34 10.97 2.10
CA ALA A 27 -4.06 11.22 1.44
C ALA A 27 -3.88 10.34 0.19
N MET A 28 -4.45 9.14 0.18
CA MET A 28 -4.38 8.23 -0.97
C MET A 28 -5.35 8.66 -2.08
N THR A 29 -6.53 9.20 -1.74
CA THR A 29 -7.53 9.65 -2.72
C THR A 29 -7.22 11.01 -3.35
N ALA A 30 -6.12 11.65 -2.95
CA ALA A 30 -5.59 12.82 -3.66
C ALA A 30 -5.19 12.53 -5.13
N PHE A 31 -5.02 11.26 -5.48
CA PHE A 31 -4.68 10.83 -6.85
C PHE A 31 -5.50 9.62 -7.33
N TYR A 32 -5.80 8.67 -6.44
CA TYR A 32 -6.66 7.53 -6.76
C TYR A 32 -8.14 7.88 -6.55
N THR A 33 -9.03 7.17 -7.22
CA THR A 33 -10.47 7.29 -6.93
C THR A 33 -10.80 6.70 -5.57
N ASP A 34 -11.87 7.21 -4.96
CA ASP A 34 -12.37 6.72 -3.68
C ASP A 34 -12.72 5.23 -3.75
N GLU A 35 -13.30 4.77 -4.86
CA GLU A 35 -13.68 3.37 -5.07
C GLU A 35 -12.46 2.44 -5.12
N CYS A 36 -11.37 2.88 -5.76
CA CYS A 36 -10.13 2.12 -5.83
C CYS A 36 -9.51 1.94 -4.43
N ILE A 37 -9.44 3.02 -3.65
CA ILE A 37 -8.89 2.97 -2.29
C ILE A 37 -9.78 2.15 -1.35
N GLN A 38 -11.10 2.25 -1.49
CA GLN A 38 -12.04 1.43 -0.72
C GLN A 38 -11.94 -0.05 -1.06
N PHE A 39 -11.74 -0.39 -2.34
CA PHE A 39 -11.48 -1.77 -2.76
C PHE A 39 -10.18 -2.30 -2.13
N LEU A 40 -9.06 -1.58 -2.27
CA LEU A 40 -7.77 -1.99 -1.72
C LEU A 40 -7.78 -2.11 -0.19
N ALA A 41 -8.63 -1.34 0.50
CA ALA A 41 -8.79 -1.41 1.95
C ALA A 41 -9.55 -2.66 2.41
N ARG A 42 -10.33 -3.30 1.53
CA ARG A 42 -11.23 -4.42 1.88
C ARG A 42 -10.80 -5.75 1.27
N VAL A 43 -10.05 -5.73 0.16
CA VAL A 43 -9.68 -6.95 -0.54
C VAL A 43 -8.67 -7.79 0.25
N THR A 44 -8.98 -9.07 0.35
CA THR A 44 -8.16 -10.15 0.90
C THR A 44 -8.21 -11.32 -0.09
N PRO A 45 -7.33 -12.33 0.04
CA PRO A 45 -7.44 -13.53 -0.80
C PRO A 45 -8.83 -14.18 -0.77
N GLU A 46 -9.47 -14.20 0.39
CA GLU A 46 -10.79 -14.82 0.60
C GLU A 46 -11.93 -13.99 0.00
N THR A 47 -11.81 -12.65 0.03
CA THR A 47 -12.86 -11.74 -0.47
C THR A 47 -12.64 -11.31 -1.93
N ALA A 48 -11.61 -11.82 -2.60
CA ALA A 48 -11.23 -11.37 -3.94
C ALA A 48 -12.31 -11.69 -4.98
N GLU A 49 -12.88 -12.89 -4.95
CA GLU A 49 -13.95 -13.29 -5.87
C GLU A 49 -15.18 -12.41 -5.67
N ASP A 50 -15.68 -12.29 -4.44
CA ASP A 50 -16.88 -11.49 -4.14
C ASP A 50 -16.73 -10.01 -4.55
N LEU A 51 -15.60 -9.38 -4.22
CA LEU A 51 -15.38 -7.96 -4.50
C LEU A 51 -15.12 -7.66 -5.98
N THR A 52 -14.65 -8.65 -6.75
CA THR A 52 -14.41 -8.50 -8.20
C THR A 52 -15.63 -8.90 -9.03
N HIS A 53 -16.44 -9.87 -8.57
CA HIS A 53 -17.64 -10.32 -9.25
C HIS A 53 -18.87 -9.43 -8.95
N GLU A 54 -19.01 -8.90 -7.72
CA GLU A 54 -20.13 -8.03 -7.32
C GLU A 54 -19.89 -6.51 -7.52
N GLY A 55 -18.87 -6.13 -8.29
CA GLY A 55 -18.86 -4.82 -8.96
C GLY A 55 -18.33 -3.63 -8.18
N LEU A 56 -17.40 -3.83 -7.24
CA LEU A 56 -16.63 -2.70 -6.68
C LEU A 56 -15.62 -2.13 -7.69
N LEU A 57 -15.30 -2.88 -8.75
CA LEU A 57 -14.48 -2.45 -9.86
C LEU A 57 -15.19 -2.76 -11.18
N ARG A 58 -16.13 -1.88 -11.59
CA ARG A 58 -16.43 -1.73 -13.01
C ARG A 58 -15.28 -0.98 -13.66
N PHE A 59 -14.20 -1.69 -13.97
CA PHE A 59 -13.22 -1.19 -14.92
C PHE A 59 -13.88 -1.27 -16.30
N TYR A 60 -14.15 -0.09 -16.89
CA TYR A 60 -14.36 0.05 -18.33
C TYR A 60 -13.06 -0.27 -19.07
#